data_AF-A0A7L2K0S3-F1
#
_entry.id   AF-A0A7L2K0S3-F1
#
_cell.length_a   1.000
_cell.length_b   1.000
_cell.length_c   1.000
_cell.angle_alpha   90.00
_cell.angle_beta   90.00
_cell.angle_gamma   90.00
#
_symmetry.space_group_name_H-M   'P 1'
#
loop_
_entity.id
_entity.type
_entity.pdbx_description
1 polymer ?
#
loop_
_entity_poly.entity_id
_entity_poly.type
_entity_poly.pdbx_seq_one_letter_code
_entity_poly.pdbx_strand_id
1 'polypeptide(L)'
;FQVQGGAQPHLAQLLALRSLFSGSVLALNKLRVDHVRALSQVLFLTPYLPAFLLRHRLRSHVLEIQHLDRALLHLGLGQLSEEELRAACYLRGLNSTHLGQAECQAWLEQWLRLSCELQVSEASLLAHSMVLLSLNYSR
;
A
#
# COMPACT_ATOMS: atom_id res chain seq x y z
N PHE A 1 -13.10 4.28 -20.82
CA PHE A 1 -12.84 4.36 -19.38
C PHE A 1 -13.04 5.80 -18.95
N GLN A 2 -14.19 6.09 -18.34
CA GLN A 2 -14.48 7.41 -17.78
C GLN A 2 -13.67 7.56 -16.49
N VAL A 3 -12.65 8.40 -16.53
CA VAL A 3 -12.02 8.94 -15.31
C VAL A 3 -12.80 10.20 -14.98
N GLN A 4 -13.88 10.07 -14.20
CA GLN A 4 -14.51 11.23 -13.58
C GLN A 4 -13.76 11.57 -12.30
N GLY A 5 -13.52 12.88 -12.13
CA GLY A 5 -12.58 13.46 -11.18
C GLY A 5 -12.85 13.13 -9.71
N GLY A 6 -11.77 13.09 -8.94
CA GLY A 6 -11.81 13.15 -7.47
C GLY A 6 -12.39 11.95 -6.75
N ALA A 7 -12.73 10.85 -7.44
CA ALA A 7 -13.25 9.66 -6.80
C ALA A 7 -12.18 9.01 -5.91
N GLN A 8 -12.45 8.99 -4.61
CA GLN A 8 -11.67 8.28 -3.60
C GLN A 8 -11.46 6.82 -4.06
N PRO A 9 -10.21 6.35 -4.24
CA PRO A 9 -9.96 4.99 -4.68
C PRO A 9 -10.63 3.99 -3.74
N HIS A 10 -11.65 3.30 -4.25
CA HIS A 10 -12.33 2.23 -3.55
C HIS A 10 -11.67 0.88 -3.84
N LEU A 11 -11.72 -0.03 -2.87
CA LEU A 11 -11.14 -1.37 -2.94
C LEU A 11 -11.43 -2.08 -4.28
N ALA A 12 -12.70 -2.09 -4.71
CA ALA A 12 -13.12 -2.73 -5.95
C ALA A 12 -12.46 -2.14 -7.20
N GLN A 13 -12.25 -0.82 -7.22
CA GLN A 13 -11.57 -0.15 -8.33
C GLN A 13 -10.10 -0.53 -8.38
N LEU A 14 -9.42 -0.57 -7.23
CA LEU A 14 -8.02 -0.99 -7.15
C LEU A 14 -7.84 -2.45 -7.59
N LEU A 15 -8.73 -3.34 -7.15
CA LEU A 15 -8.73 -4.75 -7.58
C LEU A 15 -8.98 -4.91 -9.07
N ALA A 16 -9.81 -4.06 -9.69
CA ALA A 16 -10.03 -4.07 -11.14
C ALA A 16 -8.77 -3.70 -11.95
N LEU A 17 -7.78 -3.01 -11.34
CA LEU A 17 -6.54 -2.60 -12.01
C LEU A 17 -5.45 -3.68 -12.02
N ARG A 18 -5.64 -4.81 -11.32
CA ARG A 18 -4.66 -5.90 -11.15
C ARG A 18 -3.89 -6.29 -12.41
N SER A 19 -4.61 -6.45 -13.53
CA SER A 19 -4.02 -6.84 -14.82
C SER A 19 -3.03 -5.82 -15.38
N LEU A 20 -3.15 -4.53 -15.02
CA LEU A 20 -2.22 -3.47 -15.44
C LEU A 20 -0.89 -3.52 -14.68
N PHE A 21 -0.89 -4.11 -13.47
CA PHE A 21 0.27 -4.20 -12.59
C PHE A 21 0.94 -5.59 -12.62
N SER A 22 0.25 -6.61 -13.11
CA SER A 22 0.81 -7.95 -13.32
C SER A 22 1.36 -8.09 -14.74
N GLY A 23 2.68 -8.05 -14.91
CA GLY A 23 3.35 -8.27 -16.20
C GLY A 23 3.15 -7.19 -17.28
N SER A 24 2.30 -6.20 -17.04
CA SER A 24 1.98 -5.10 -17.95
C SER A 24 2.79 -3.82 -17.63
N VAL A 25 2.41 -2.67 -18.18
CA VAL A 25 3.14 -1.39 -18.16
C VAL A 25 3.39 -0.82 -16.76
N LEU A 26 2.56 -1.17 -15.78
CA LEU A 26 2.72 -0.75 -14.37
C LEU A 26 3.40 -1.82 -13.52
N ALA A 27 3.96 -2.87 -14.12
CA ALA A 27 4.79 -3.82 -13.38
C ALA A 27 6.03 -3.12 -12.80
N LEU A 28 6.47 -3.54 -11.62
CA LEU A 28 7.54 -2.86 -10.85
C LEU A 28 8.84 -2.69 -11.65
N ASN A 29 9.19 -3.68 -12.49
CA ASN A 29 10.36 -3.66 -13.35
C ASN A 29 10.24 -2.70 -14.56
N LYS A 30 9.02 -2.31 -14.94
CA LYS A 30 8.75 -1.39 -16.05
C LYS A 30 8.56 0.07 -15.62
N LEU A 31 8.36 0.32 -14.33
CA LEU A 31 8.24 1.68 -13.80
C LEU A 31 9.53 2.49 -14.03
N ARG A 32 9.36 3.78 -14.35
CA ARG A 32 10.45 4.74 -14.38
C ARG A 32 11.12 4.82 -13.00
N VAL A 33 12.44 4.96 -12.98
CA VAL A 33 13.21 4.94 -11.71
C VAL A 33 12.77 6.04 -10.75
N ASP A 34 12.41 7.22 -11.25
CA ASP A 34 11.95 8.33 -10.41
C ASP A 34 10.64 8.00 -9.70
N HIS A 35 9.76 7.24 -10.35
CA HIS A 35 8.51 6.76 -9.75
C HIS A 35 8.77 5.71 -8.67
N VAL A 36 9.69 4.78 -8.92
CA VAL A 36 10.15 3.81 -7.90
C VAL A 36 10.77 4.55 -6.71
N ARG A 37 11.52 5.63 -6.96
CA ARG A 37 12.13 6.46 -5.92
C ARG A 37 11.08 7.15 -5.06
N ALA A 38 10.05 7.74 -5.67
CA ALA A 38 8.94 8.36 -4.95
C ALA A 38 8.22 7.33 -4.05
N LEU A 39 7.89 6.14 -4.59
CA LEU A 39 7.28 5.07 -3.81
C LEU A 39 8.19 4.59 -2.66
N SER A 40 9.50 4.54 -2.89
CA SER A 40 10.48 4.15 -1.87
C SER A 40 10.53 5.17 -0.72
N GLN A 41 10.42 6.47 -1.00
CA GLN A 41 10.41 7.52 0.02
C GLN A 41 9.17 7.45 0.91
N VAL A 42 7.99 7.18 0.33
CA VAL A 42 6.74 6.97 1.08
C VAL A 42 6.89 5.84 2.10
N LEU A 43 7.72 4.84 1.78
CA LEU A 43 7.98 3.67 2.63
C LEU A 43 9.28 3.79 3.43
N PHE A 44 9.80 5.01 3.59
CA PHE A 44 11.00 5.30 4.38
C PHE A 44 12.25 4.51 3.92
N LEU A 45 12.28 4.05 2.67
CA LEU A 45 13.41 3.33 2.09
C LEU A 45 14.44 4.32 1.51
N THR A 46 15.72 3.96 1.58
CA THR A 46 16.82 4.77 1.03
C THR A 46 16.68 4.92 -0.51
N PRO A 47 16.44 6.14 -1.04
CA PRO A 47 16.13 6.34 -2.46
C PRO A 47 17.34 6.40 -3.40
N TYR A 48 18.56 6.50 -2.83
CA TYR A 48 19.80 6.77 -3.56
C TYR A 48 20.53 5.51 -4.06
N LEU A 49 19.81 4.41 -4.24
CA LEU A 49 20.36 3.15 -4.70
C LEU A 49 20.30 3.01 -6.22
N PRO A 50 21.18 2.20 -6.83
CA PRO A 50 21.03 1.76 -8.21
C PRO A 50 19.63 1.22 -8.49
N ALA A 51 19.11 1.50 -9.69
CA ALA A 51 17.69 1.32 -10.01
C ALA A 51 17.20 -0.14 -9.84
N PHE A 52 18.07 -1.13 -10.06
CA PHE A 52 17.72 -2.54 -9.84
C PHE A 52 17.61 -2.90 -8.35
N LEU A 53 18.55 -2.41 -7.52
CA LEU A 53 18.52 -2.60 -6.07
C LEU A 53 17.34 -1.88 -5.43
N LEU A 54 17.04 -0.66 -5.90
CA LEU A 54 15.91 0.11 -5.41
C LEU A 54 14.59 -0.64 -5.65
N ARG A 55 14.40 -1.17 -6.87
CA ARG A 55 13.22 -2.01 -7.20
C ARG A 55 13.17 -3.28 -6.38
N HIS A 56 14.30 -3.96 -6.19
CA HIS A 56 14.37 -5.16 -5.36
C HIS A 56 13.98 -4.85 -3.90
N ARG A 57 14.57 -3.82 -3.30
CA ARG A 57 14.25 -3.40 -1.93
C ARG A 57 12.79 -3.02 -1.77
N LEU A 58 12.25 -2.21 -2.68
CA LEU A 58 10.84 -1.85 -2.67
C LEU A 58 9.96 -3.11 -2.75
N ARG A 59 10.26 -4.05 -3.65
CA ARG A 59 9.53 -5.32 -3.79
C ARG A 59 9.58 -6.14 -2.50
N SER A 60 10.76 -6.36 -1.94
CA SER A 60 10.94 -7.15 -0.73
C SER A 60 10.16 -6.53 0.42
N HIS A 61 10.26 -5.21 0.60
CA HIS A 61 9.59 -4.51 1.68
C HIS A 61 8.06 -4.59 1.58
N VAL A 62 7.47 -4.36 0.40
CA VAL A 62 6.01 -4.45 0.28
C VAL A 62 5.50 -5.89 0.45
N LEU A 63 6.28 -6.90 0.06
CA LEU A 63 5.92 -8.31 0.28
C LEU A 63 6.07 -8.72 1.75
N GLU A 64 7.03 -8.14 2.47
CA GLU A 64 7.16 -8.29 3.92
C GLU A 64 5.94 -7.71 4.63
N ILE A 65 5.51 -6.49 4.27
CA ILE A 65 4.27 -5.89 4.77
C ILE A 65 3.06 -6.79 4.46
N GLN A 66 2.96 -7.31 3.23
CA GLN A 66 1.88 -8.23 2.86
C GLN A 66 1.88 -9.52 3.71
N HIS A 67 3.05 -10.03 4.05
CA HIS A 67 3.15 -11.19 4.93
C HIS A 67 2.65 -10.88 6.35
N LEU A 68 3.06 -9.72 6.90
CA LEU A 68 2.56 -9.21 8.17
C LEU A 68 1.04 -8.97 8.14
N ASP A 69 0.51 -8.49 7.02
CA ASP A 69 -0.93 -8.28 6.84
C ASP A 69 -1.73 -9.58 6.95
N ARG A 70 -1.24 -10.67 6.34
CA ARG A 70 -1.90 -11.98 6.44
C ARG A 70 -1.90 -12.48 7.88
N ALA A 71 -0.79 -12.33 8.60
CA ALA A 71 -0.73 -12.67 10.02
C ALA A 71 -1.69 -11.80 10.85
N LEU A 72 -1.74 -10.49 10.57
CA LEU A 72 -2.62 -9.55 11.26
C LEU A 72 -4.10 -9.83 10.99
N LEU A 73 -4.46 -10.20 9.76
CA LEU A 73 -5.82 -10.61 9.40
C LEU A 73 -6.27 -11.85 10.19
N HIS A 74 -5.36 -12.81 10.42
CA HIS A 74 -5.63 -13.99 11.25
C HIS A 74 -5.76 -13.67 12.75
N LEU A 75 -4.95 -12.74 13.27
CA LEU A 75 -5.04 -12.29 14.66
C LEU A 75 -6.33 -11.49 14.94
N GLY A 76 -6.74 -10.67 13.97
CA GLY A 76 -7.88 -9.77 14.08
C GLY A 76 -7.52 -8.42 14.71
N LEU A 77 -8.09 -7.34 14.17
CA LEU A 77 -7.77 -5.97 14.61
C LEU A 77 -8.23 -5.64 16.02
N GLY A 78 -9.25 -6.34 16.54
CA GLY A 78 -9.75 -6.11 17.90
C GLY A 78 -8.78 -6.50 19.01
N GLN A 79 -7.64 -7.13 18.66
CA GLN A 79 -6.56 -7.45 19.60
C GLN A 79 -5.51 -6.35 19.70
N LEU A 80 -5.55 -5.33 18.83
CA LEU A 80 -4.56 -4.26 18.82
C LEU A 80 -4.89 -3.18 19.85
N SER A 81 -3.87 -2.69 20.55
CA SER A 81 -3.96 -1.43 21.28
C SER A 81 -4.15 -0.24 20.33
N GLU A 82 -4.51 0.93 20.87
CA GLU A 82 -4.62 2.15 20.07
C GLU A 82 -3.26 2.57 19.47
N GLU A 83 -2.18 2.38 20.21
CA GLU A 83 -0.81 2.62 19.74
C GLU A 83 -0.42 1.64 18.64
N GLU A 84 -0.71 0.35 18.80
CA GLU A 84 -0.43 -0.67 17.80
C GLU A 84 -1.23 -0.44 16.51
N LEU A 85 -2.49 -0.02 16.63
CA LEU A 85 -3.32 0.34 15.49
C LEU A 85 -2.71 1.51 14.71
N ARG A 86 -2.30 2.58 15.40
CA ARG A 86 -1.64 3.74 14.75
C ARG A 86 -0.31 3.35 14.12
N ALA A 87 0.51 2.55 14.80
CA ALA A 87 1.78 2.06 14.27
C ALA A 87 1.57 1.19 13.02
N ALA A 88 0.55 0.32 13.03
CA ALA A 88 0.19 -0.49 11.88
C ALA A 88 -0.22 0.36 10.68
N CYS A 89 -1.06 1.39 10.90
CA CYS A 89 -1.42 2.37 9.88
C CYS A 89 -0.20 3.11 9.31
N TYR A 90 0.66 3.63 10.18
CA TYR A 90 1.85 4.38 9.79
C TYR A 90 2.84 3.56 8.95
N LEU A 91 3.10 2.31 9.34
CA LEU A 91 3.97 1.39 8.60
C LEU A 91 3.53 1.19 7.14
N ARG A 92 2.23 1.33 6.88
CA ARG A 92 1.61 1.13 5.58
C ARG A 92 1.35 2.45 4.83
N GLY A 93 1.91 3.56 5.32
CA GLY A 93 1.91 4.86 4.66
C GLY A 93 0.79 5.81 5.07
N LEU A 94 -0.06 5.46 6.03
CA LEU A 94 -1.10 6.36 6.54
C LEU A 94 -0.54 7.31 7.60
N ASN A 95 -0.67 8.61 7.38
CA ASN A 95 -0.46 9.57 8.46
C ASN A 95 -1.72 9.65 9.35
N SER A 96 -1.68 8.99 10.51
CA SER A 96 -2.81 8.92 11.44
C SER A 96 -2.84 10.01 12.51
N THR A 97 -1.99 11.04 12.44
CA THR A 97 -1.88 12.07 13.51
C THR A 97 -3.19 12.79 13.81
N HIS A 98 -4.05 12.95 12.80
CA HIS A 98 -5.33 13.64 12.92
C HIS A 98 -6.55 12.72 12.82
N LEU A 99 -6.33 11.40 12.78
CA LEU A 99 -7.40 10.42 12.63
C LEU A 99 -7.81 9.84 13.98
N GLY A 100 -9.13 9.66 14.16
CA GLY A 100 -9.68 8.91 15.28
C GLY A 100 -9.36 7.41 15.18
N GLN A 101 -9.50 6.70 16.30
CA GLN A 101 -9.28 5.25 16.36
C GLN A 101 -10.16 4.49 15.34
N ALA A 102 -11.45 4.85 15.25
CA ALA A 102 -12.38 4.22 14.31
C ALA A 102 -11.99 4.43 12.84
N GLU A 103 -11.45 5.59 12.50
CA GLU A 103 -10.96 5.88 11.13
C GLU A 103 -9.71 5.07 10.81
N CYS A 104 -8.77 4.97 11.76
CA CYS A 104 -7.58 4.12 11.62
C CYS A 104 -7.97 2.65 11.42
N GLN A 105 -8.93 2.16 12.22
CA GLN A 105 -9.43 0.80 12.08
C GLN A 105 -10.08 0.57 10.72
N ALA A 106 -10.99 1.45 10.31
CA ALA A 106 -11.67 1.34 9.02
C ALA A 106 -10.67 1.37 7.83
N TRP A 107 -9.65 2.21 7.91
CA TRP A 107 -8.58 2.24 6.91
C TRP A 107 -7.79 0.93 6.89
N LEU A 108 -7.38 0.43 8.06
CA LEU A 108 -6.58 -0.78 8.16
C LEU A 108 -7.37 -2.02 7.70
N GLU A 109 -8.67 -2.09 7.98
CA GLU A 109 -9.55 -3.14 7.43
C GLU A 109 -9.59 -3.11 5.90
N GLN A 110 -9.72 -1.92 5.29
CA GLN A 110 -9.71 -1.78 3.84
C GLN A 110 -8.34 -2.17 3.25
N TRP A 111 -7.26 -1.74 3.89
CA TRP A 111 -5.90 -2.10 3.50
C TRP A 111 -5.71 -3.63 3.53
N LEU A 112 -6.07 -4.30 4.63
CA LEU A 112 -5.89 -5.74 4.78
C LEU A 112 -6.67 -6.55 3.74
N ARG A 113 -7.92 -6.13 3.41
CA ARG A 113 -8.70 -6.75 2.34
C ARG A 113 -7.98 -6.66 0.99
N LEU A 114 -7.43 -5.49 0.68
CA LEU A 114 -6.67 -5.32 -0.55
C LEU A 114 -5.38 -6.14 -0.53
N SER A 115 -4.54 -5.93 0.48
CA SER A 115 -3.19 -6.49 0.49
C SER A 115 -3.20 -8.01 0.53
N CYS A 116 -4.15 -8.63 1.23
CA CYS A 116 -4.23 -10.09 1.30
C CYS A 116 -4.74 -10.74 -0.01
N GLU A 117 -5.52 -10.01 -0.83
CA GLU A 117 -6.02 -10.51 -2.12
C GLU A 117 -5.01 -10.41 -3.26
N LEU A 118 -4.03 -9.51 -3.15
CA LEU A 118 -3.02 -9.30 -4.18
C LEU A 118 -1.99 -10.44 -4.24
N GLN A 119 -1.56 -10.76 -5.45
CA GLN A 119 -0.53 -11.74 -5.75
C GLN A 119 0.86 -11.10 -5.72
N VAL A 120 1.89 -11.95 -5.61
CA VAL A 120 3.30 -11.52 -5.61
C VAL A 120 3.71 -10.82 -6.93
N SER A 121 3.04 -11.16 -8.05
CA SER A 121 3.22 -10.46 -9.33
C SER A 121 2.66 -9.04 -9.33
N GLU A 122 1.77 -8.71 -8.39
CA GLU A 122 1.04 -7.46 -8.26
C GLU A 122 1.66 -6.54 -7.19
N ALA A 123 2.88 -6.83 -6.72
CA ALA A 123 3.59 -6.04 -5.71
C ALA A 123 3.67 -4.54 -6.03
N SER A 124 3.67 -4.19 -7.33
CA SER A 124 3.61 -2.78 -7.71
C SER A 124 2.26 -2.14 -7.36
N LEU A 125 1.13 -2.82 -7.59
CA LEU A 125 -0.19 -2.32 -7.19
C LEU A 125 -0.24 -2.14 -5.67
N LEU A 126 0.33 -3.08 -4.90
CA LEU A 126 0.42 -2.96 -3.45
C LEU A 126 1.18 -1.69 -3.02
N ALA A 127 2.34 -1.43 -3.62
CA ALA A 127 3.12 -0.22 -3.36
C ALA A 127 2.34 1.07 -3.69
N HIS A 128 1.63 1.09 -4.82
CA HIS A 128 0.81 2.25 -5.20
C HIS A 128 -0.39 2.44 -4.26
N SER A 129 -0.98 1.35 -3.79
CA SER A 129 -2.18 1.38 -2.97
C SER A 129 -1.93 1.99 -1.59
N MET A 130 -0.69 1.94 -1.08
CA MET A 130 -0.28 2.62 0.16
C MET A 130 -0.50 4.13 0.05
N VAL A 131 -0.22 4.71 -1.12
CA VAL A 131 -0.48 6.13 -1.40
C VAL A 131 -1.96 6.34 -1.69
N LEU A 132 -2.52 5.56 -2.63
CA LEU A 132 -3.88 5.78 -3.13
C LEU A 132 -4.93 5.66 -2.02
N LEU A 133 -4.89 4.63 -1.17
CA LEU A 133 -5.85 4.48 -0.08
C LEU A 133 -5.71 5.57 0.99
N SER A 134 -4.49 6.05 1.23
CA SER A 134 -4.23 7.12 2.20
C SER A 134 -4.81 8.48 1.74
N LEU A 135 -4.99 8.69 0.43
CA LEU A 135 -5.67 9.88 -0.10
C LEU A 135 -7.13 10.00 0.38
N ASN A 136 -7.78 8.89 0.74
CA ASN A 136 -9.15 8.91 1.26
C ASN A 136 -9.24 9.51 2.67
N TYR A 137 -8.11 9.63 3.36
CA TYR A 137 -8.00 10.06 4.76
C TYR A 137 -7.04 11.25 4.93
N SER A 138 -6.56 11.80 3.82
CA SER A 138 -5.78 13.05 3.80
C SER A 138 -6.74 14.21 4.01
N ARG A 139 -6.82 14.75 5.23
CA ARG A 139 -7.61 15.94 5.56
C ARG A 139 -6.78 17.20 5.43
#